data_AF-A0AAN4YDB3-F1
#
_entry.id   AF-A0AAN4YDB3-F1
#
_cell.length_a   1.000
_cell.length_b   1.000
_cell.length_c   1.000
_cell.angle_alpha   90.00
_cell.angle_beta   90.00
_cell.angle_gamma   90.00
#
_symmetry.space_group_name_H-M   'P 1'
#
loop_
_entity.id
_entity.type
_entity.pdbx_description
1 polymer ?
#
loop_
_entity_poly.entity_id
_entity_poly.type
_entity_poly.pdbx_seq_one_letter_code
_entity_poly.pdbx_strand_id
1 'polypeptide(L)'
;MLPDLPQLVLIGSQTPHDLLPKLFGPLRERYAERPGGYTRVLRVEPKKDDQAPSAILELVDGPKDMRFAMTARTVARQRSQGLDTLNELTRLNVQKVTRFRKDGIDDLEREIKKLELDGRKEEKAQKAQEKKESKQ
;
A
#
# COMPACT_ATOMS: atom_id res chain seq x y z
N MET A 1 14.34 -49.04 11.85
CA MET A 1 13.35 -47.95 12.03
C MET A 1 14.14 -46.69 12.28
N LEU A 2 14.17 -45.77 11.30
CA LEU A 2 14.82 -44.47 11.47
C LEU A 2 13.85 -43.52 12.20
N PRO A 3 14.32 -42.74 13.18
CA PRO A 3 13.46 -41.82 13.91
C PRO A 3 13.05 -40.64 13.02
N ASP A 4 11.79 -40.27 13.14
CA ASP A 4 11.17 -39.13 12.47
C ASP A 4 11.84 -37.83 12.95
N LEU A 5 12.53 -37.13 12.05
CA LEU A 5 13.18 -35.86 12.34
C LEU A 5 12.12 -34.75 12.36
N PRO A 6 12.15 -33.82 13.34
CA PRO A 6 11.17 -32.74 13.40
C PRO A 6 11.28 -31.87 12.14
N GLN A 7 10.17 -31.76 11.42
CA GLN A 7 10.06 -30.97 10.19
C GLN A 7 10.44 -29.52 10.48
N LEU A 8 11.54 -29.09 9.89
CA LEU A 8 11.97 -27.70 9.84
C LEU A 8 10.83 -26.89 9.20
N VAL A 9 10.22 -25.97 9.96
CA VAL A 9 9.16 -25.08 9.46
C VAL A 9 9.78 -24.09 8.45
N LEU A 10 9.81 -24.51 7.19
CA LEU A 10 10.19 -23.69 6.05
C LEU A 10 9.02 -22.75 5.73
N ILE A 11 9.29 -21.46 5.55
CA ILE A 11 8.30 -20.46 5.15
C ILE A 11 7.68 -20.87 3.80
N GLY A 12 6.49 -21.47 3.84
CA GLY A 12 5.54 -21.59 2.73
C GLY A 12 5.94 -22.51 1.57
N SER A 13 5.71 -23.81 1.71
CA SER A 13 5.57 -24.74 0.58
C SER A 13 4.26 -24.45 -0.18
N GLN A 14 4.15 -23.28 -0.82
CA GLN A 14 3.05 -23.04 -1.77
C GLN A 14 3.36 -23.78 -3.06
N THR A 15 2.56 -24.79 -3.37
CA THR A 15 2.68 -25.53 -4.62
C THR A 15 1.96 -24.76 -5.74
N PRO A 16 2.25 -25.04 -7.02
CA PRO A 16 1.49 -24.45 -8.12
C PRO A 16 -0.02 -24.66 -7.96
N HIS A 17 -0.46 -25.81 -7.45
CA HIS A 17 -1.87 -26.13 -7.23
C HIS A 17 -2.56 -25.13 -6.29
N ASP A 18 -1.84 -24.60 -5.30
CA ASP A 18 -2.37 -23.61 -4.34
C ASP A 18 -2.46 -22.20 -4.95
N LEU A 19 -1.58 -21.88 -5.89
CA LEU A 19 -1.43 -20.54 -6.47
C LEU A 19 -2.23 -20.32 -7.76
N LEU A 20 -2.43 -21.39 -8.55
CA LEU A 20 -3.13 -21.34 -9.84
C LEU A 20 -4.53 -20.72 -9.74
N PRO A 21 -5.38 -21.04 -8.73
CA PRO A 21 -6.69 -20.41 -8.60
C PRO A 21 -6.61 -18.88 -8.43
N LYS A 22 -5.62 -18.40 -7.67
CA LYS A 22 -5.40 -16.96 -7.46
C LYS A 22 -4.89 -16.27 -8.73
N LEU A 23 -4.01 -16.95 -9.47
CA LEU A 23 -3.45 -16.43 -10.71
C LEU A 23 -4.53 -16.30 -11.80
N PHE A 24 -5.29 -17.36 -12.04
CA PHE A 24 -6.29 -17.41 -13.10
C PHE A 24 -7.66 -16.82 -12.72
N GLY A 25 -7.90 -16.57 -11.43
CA GLY A 25 -9.07 -15.83 -10.94
C GLY A 25 -8.76 -14.34 -10.73
N PRO A 26 -8.59 -13.88 -9.49
CA PRO A 26 -8.57 -12.45 -9.16
C PRO A 26 -7.44 -11.66 -9.82
N LEU A 27 -6.26 -12.26 -10.06
CA LEU A 27 -5.17 -11.56 -10.73
C LEU A 27 -5.43 -11.40 -12.24
N ARG A 28 -5.97 -12.43 -12.89
CA ARG A 28 -6.41 -12.35 -14.29
C ARG A 28 -7.47 -11.27 -14.47
N GLU A 29 -8.50 -11.26 -13.63
CA GLU A 29 -9.57 -10.25 -13.69
C GLU A 29 -9.04 -8.83 -13.48
N ARG A 30 -8.16 -8.64 -12.48
CA ARG A 30 -7.57 -7.32 -12.18
C ARG A 30 -6.80 -6.74 -13.37
N TYR A 31 -6.12 -7.57 -14.14
CA TYR A 31 -5.21 -7.12 -15.19
C TYR A 31 -5.75 -7.30 -16.62
N ALA A 32 -7.01 -7.71 -16.78
CA ALA A 32 -7.61 -8.00 -18.08
C ALA A 32 -7.46 -6.85 -19.10
N GLU A 33 -7.65 -5.60 -18.64
CA GLU A 33 -7.62 -4.39 -19.48
C GLU A 33 -6.26 -3.66 -19.46
N ARG A 34 -5.26 -4.20 -18.75
CA ARG A 34 -3.96 -3.52 -18.55
C ARG A 34 -2.93 -4.07 -19.55
N PRO A 35 -2.44 -3.28 -20.52
CA PRO A 35 -1.45 -3.74 -21.49
C PRO A 35 -0.03 -3.75 -20.89
N GLY A 36 0.27 -4.76 -20.07
CA GLY A 36 1.58 -4.92 -19.43
C GLY A 36 1.82 -4.01 -18.21
N GLY A 37 3.01 -4.14 -17.60
CA GLY A 37 3.39 -3.35 -16.42
C GLY A 37 2.60 -3.72 -15.15
N TYR A 38 2.41 -5.02 -14.91
CA TYR A 38 1.66 -5.55 -13.75
C TYR A 38 2.40 -5.43 -12.42
N THR A 39 3.71 -5.20 -12.49
CA THR A 39 4.58 -5.04 -11.33
C THR A 39 5.14 -3.63 -11.24
N ARG A 40 5.52 -3.24 -10.02
CA ARG A 40 6.25 -2.02 -9.75
C ARG A 40 7.41 -2.30 -8.82
N VAL A 41 8.55 -1.68 -9.12
CA VAL A 41 9.74 -1.69 -8.27
C VAL A 41 9.88 -0.29 -7.67
N LEU A 42 9.82 -0.21 -6.35
CA LEU A 42 10.02 1.03 -5.60
C LEU A 42 11.32 0.93 -4.83
N ARG A 43 12.31 1.76 -5.17
CA ARG A 43 13.55 1.84 -4.40
C ARG A 43 13.24 2.29 -2.97
N VAL A 44 13.87 1.62 -2.01
CA VAL A 44 13.81 1.99 -0.59
C VAL A 44 15.22 2.16 -0.05
N GLU A 45 15.31 2.62 1.19
CA GLU A 45 16.58 2.73 1.89
C GLU A 45 17.29 1.36 1.96
N PRO A 46 18.63 1.35 1.89
CA PRO A 46 19.41 0.12 2.06
C PRO A 46 19.10 -0.59 3.38
N LYS A 47 19.20 -1.93 3.39
CA LYS A 47 19.06 -2.68 4.63
C LYS A 47 20.16 -2.31 5.60
N LYS A 48 19.81 -2.13 6.88
CA LYS A 48 20.76 -1.70 7.90
C LYS A 48 21.96 -2.64 8.04
N ASP A 49 21.72 -3.93 7.88
CA ASP A 49 22.68 -5.00 8.20
C ASP A 49 23.83 -5.08 7.18
N ASP A 50 23.54 -5.01 5.89
CA ASP A 50 24.52 -5.20 4.80
C ASP A 50 24.65 -3.99 3.86
N GLN A 51 23.89 -2.92 4.11
CA GLN A 51 23.81 -1.73 3.25
C GLN A 51 23.50 -2.05 1.78
N ALA A 52 22.87 -3.19 1.50
CA ALA A 52 22.56 -3.59 0.14
C ALA A 52 21.43 -2.70 -0.44
N PRO A 53 21.58 -2.22 -1.69
CA PRO A 53 20.50 -1.52 -2.40
C PRO A 53 19.22 -2.35 -2.39
N SER A 54 18.13 -1.77 -1.90
CA SER A 54 16.88 -2.48 -1.63
C SER A 54 15.70 -1.85 -2.37
N ALA A 55 14.69 -2.68 -2.65
CA ALA A 55 13.46 -2.26 -3.30
C ALA A 55 12.26 -3.09 -2.83
N ILE A 56 11.08 -2.50 -2.93
CA ILE A 56 9.79 -3.18 -2.81
C ILE A 56 9.35 -3.57 -4.23
N LEU A 57 9.12 -4.87 -4.44
CA LEU A 57 8.42 -5.40 -5.61
C LEU A 57 6.95 -5.59 -5.24
N GLU A 58 6.06 -4.96 -5.99
CA GLU A 58 4.62 -5.03 -5.76
C GLU A 58 3.83 -5.31 -7.04
N LEU A 59 2.63 -5.88 -6.85
CA LEU A 59 1.61 -6.01 -7.87
C LEU A 59 0.76 -4.74 -7.90
N VAL A 60 0.67 -4.09 -9.06
CA VAL A 60 -0.07 -2.83 -9.24
C VAL A 60 -1.58 -3.05 -9.06
N ASP A 61 -2.31 -1.98 -8.71
CA ASP A 61 -3.77 -2.01 -8.52
C ASP A 61 -4.24 -3.05 -7.46
N GLY A 62 -3.30 -3.54 -6.65
CA GLY A 62 -3.57 -4.49 -5.58
C GLY A 62 -3.93 -3.80 -4.26
N PRO A 63 -4.39 -4.59 -3.27
CA PRO A 63 -4.73 -4.09 -1.93
C PRO A 63 -3.51 -3.54 -1.17
N LYS A 64 -2.28 -3.86 -1.62
CA LYS A 64 -1.02 -3.41 -1.01
C LYS A 64 -0.20 -2.52 -1.95
N ASP A 65 -0.84 -1.83 -2.90
CA ASP A 65 -0.15 -0.90 -3.81
C ASP A 65 0.34 0.34 -3.03
N MET A 66 1.65 0.41 -2.82
CA MET A 66 2.31 1.47 -2.07
C MET A 66 2.23 2.81 -2.80
N ARG A 67 2.30 2.84 -4.14
CA ARG A 67 2.18 4.09 -4.89
C ARG A 67 0.78 4.68 -4.74
N PHE A 68 -0.25 3.84 -4.76
CA PHE A 68 -1.63 4.27 -4.49
C PHE A 68 -1.75 4.85 -3.08
N ALA A 69 -1.27 4.14 -2.06
CA ALA A 69 -1.33 4.61 -0.67
C ALA A 69 -0.54 5.91 -0.44
N MET A 70 0.65 6.05 -1.03
CA MET A 70 1.45 7.27 -0.96
C MET A 70 0.78 8.45 -1.67
N THR A 71 0.11 8.19 -2.79
CA THR A 71 -0.65 9.22 -3.52
C THR A 71 -1.83 9.70 -2.68
N ALA A 72 -2.61 8.77 -2.09
CA ALA A 72 -3.72 9.11 -1.20
C ALA A 72 -3.24 9.95 0.00
N ARG A 73 -2.16 9.54 0.67
CA ARG A 73 -1.55 10.30 1.77
C ARG A 73 -1.10 11.70 1.35
N THR A 74 -0.50 11.81 0.18
CA THR A 74 -0.01 13.09 -0.35
C THR A 74 -1.18 14.04 -0.62
N VAL A 75 -2.27 13.55 -1.21
CA VAL A 75 -3.48 14.35 -1.48
C VAL A 75 -4.18 14.74 -0.17
N ALA A 76 -4.36 13.80 0.76
CA ALA A 76 -4.94 14.07 2.07
C ALA A 76 -4.18 15.18 2.81
N ARG A 77 -2.84 15.13 2.79
CA ARG A 77 -1.99 16.16 3.40
C ARG A 77 -2.11 17.52 2.70
N GLN A 78 -2.19 17.55 1.36
CA GLN A 78 -2.36 18.82 0.63
C GLN A 78 -3.71 19.46 0.97
N ARG A 79 -4.79 18.66 1.01
CA ARG A 79 -6.13 19.12 1.42
C ARG A 79 -6.14 19.65 2.84
N SER A 80 -5.48 18.97 3.79
CA SER A 80 -5.40 19.44 5.18
C SER A 80 -4.62 20.75 5.33
N GLN A 81 -3.74 21.06 4.38
CA GLN A 81 -2.98 22.31 4.33
C GLN A 81 -3.71 23.43 3.56
N GLY A 82 -4.94 23.19 3.08
CA GLY A 82 -5.69 24.15 2.26
C GLY A 82 -5.11 24.38 0.86
N LEU A 83 -4.28 23.44 0.38
CA LEU A 83 -3.75 23.47 -0.99
C LEU A 83 -4.74 22.76 -1.90
N ASP A 84 -5.66 23.54 -2.46
CA ASP A 84 -6.74 23.03 -3.32
C ASP A 84 -6.24 22.56 -4.70
N THR A 85 -5.11 23.09 -5.16
CA THR A 85 -4.52 22.74 -6.46
C THR A 85 -3.45 21.67 -6.32
N LEU A 86 -3.63 20.54 -7.00
CA LEU A 86 -2.60 19.50 -7.10
C LEU A 86 -1.44 19.97 -7.99
N ASN A 87 -0.21 19.76 -7.52
CA ASN A 87 0.96 19.89 -8.37
C ASN A 87 0.94 18.87 -9.53
N GLU A 88 1.69 19.16 -10.60
CA GLU A 88 1.69 18.35 -11.82
C GLU A 88 2.02 16.87 -11.55
N LEU A 89 3.04 16.62 -10.72
CA LEU A 89 3.47 15.27 -10.39
C LEU A 89 2.39 14.48 -9.63
N THR A 90 1.68 15.13 -8.71
CA THR A 90 0.60 14.52 -7.93
C THR A 90 -0.58 14.20 -8.84
N ARG A 91 -0.95 15.12 -9.74
CA ARG A 91 -2.00 14.87 -10.76
C ARG A 91 -1.65 13.67 -11.64
N LEU A 92 -0.41 13.58 -12.11
CA LEU A 92 0.07 12.44 -12.89
C LEU A 92 0.06 11.14 -12.09
N ASN A 93 0.41 11.19 -10.80
CA ASN A 93 0.37 10.02 -9.93
C ASN A 93 -1.06 9.55 -9.69
N VAL A 94 -1.99 10.46 -9.42
CA VAL A 94 -3.43 10.17 -9.31
C VAL A 94 -3.90 9.46 -10.57
N GLN A 95 -3.63 10.01 -11.75
CA GLN A 95 -4.01 9.38 -13.01
C GLN A 95 -3.41 7.96 -13.16
N LYS A 96 -2.13 7.78 -12.81
CA LYS A 96 -1.43 6.50 -12.95
C LYS A 96 -1.98 5.39 -12.04
N VAL A 97 -2.41 5.74 -10.83
CA VAL A 97 -2.90 4.75 -9.84
C VAL A 97 -4.40 4.48 -9.95
N THR A 98 -5.13 5.26 -10.75
CA THR A 98 -6.58 5.10 -10.91
C THR A 98 -6.99 4.61 -12.30
N ARG A 99 -6.23 4.91 -13.37
CA ARG A 99 -6.63 4.65 -14.77
C ARG A 99 -7.08 3.21 -15.06
N PHE A 100 -6.44 2.20 -14.50
CA PHE A 100 -6.76 0.78 -14.76
C PHE A 100 -7.27 0.06 -13.50
N ARG A 101 -7.43 0.78 -12.39
CA ARG A 101 -7.96 0.21 -11.16
C ARG A 101 -9.48 0.22 -11.26
N LYS A 102 -10.11 -0.92 -10.94
CA LYS A 102 -11.57 -1.00 -10.80
C LYS A 102 -12.03 0.02 -9.75
N ASP A 103 -13.00 0.86 -10.10
CA ASP A 103 -13.50 1.95 -9.25
C ASP A 103 -12.40 2.91 -8.77
N GLY A 104 -11.34 3.11 -9.57
CA GLY A 104 -10.08 3.70 -9.10
C GLY A 104 -10.16 5.07 -8.44
N ILE A 105 -11.00 5.98 -8.97
CA ILE A 105 -11.20 7.32 -8.38
C ILE A 105 -11.96 7.20 -7.04
N ASP A 106 -13.03 6.42 -7.02
CA ASP A 106 -13.84 6.25 -5.80
C ASP A 106 -13.06 5.54 -4.70
N ASP A 107 -12.26 4.53 -5.05
CA ASP A 107 -11.30 3.88 -4.17
C ASP A 107 -10.30 4.88 -3.59
N LEU A 108 -9.76 5.77 -4.43
CA LEU A 108 -8.80 6.77 -4.00
C LEU A 108 -9.42 7.77 -3.03
N GLU A 109 -10.62 8.28 -3.34
CA GLU A 109 -11.35 9.18 -2.45
C GLU A 109 -11.74 8.52 -1.12
N ARG A 110 -12.12 7.23 -1.13
CA ARG A 110 -12.34 6.46 0.09
C ARG A 110 -11.09 6.39 0.96
N GLU A 111 -9.94 6.10 0.36
CA GLU A 111 -8.67 6.01 1.09
C GLU A 111 -8.23 7.39 1.63
N ILE A 112 -8.40 8.46 0.86
CA ILE A 112 -8.13 9.84 1.31
C ILE A 112 -9.01 10.18 2.52
N LYS A 113 -10.32 9.96 2.43
CA LYS A 113 -11.27 10.25 3.51
C LYS A 113 -10.94 9.45 4.78
N LYS A 114 -10.50 8.20 4.63
CA LYS A 114 -10.05 7.36 5.74
C LYS A 114 -8.83 7.98 6.43
N LEU A 115 -7.81 8.38 5.67
CA LEU A 115 -6.61 9.03 6.20
C LEU A 115 -6.93 10.35 6.92
N GLU A 116 -7.83 11.17 6.37
CA GLU A 116 -8.28 12.41 7.02
C GLU A 116 -9.05 12.17 8.33
N LEU A 117 -9.78 11.05 8.43
CA LEU A 117 -10.45 10.64 9.68
C LEU A 117 -9.45 10.16 10.72
N ASP A 118 -8.46 9.38 10.30
CA ASP A 118 -7.45 8.83 11.20
C ASP A 118 -6.53 9.93 11.76
N GLY A 119 -6.11 10.90 10.93
CA GLY A 119 -5.37 12.07 11.41
C GLY A 119 -6.13 12.89 12.46
N ARG A 120 -7.45 13.09 12.28
CA ARG A 120 -8.31 13.76 13.28
C ARG A 120 -8.44 12.98 14.58
N LYS A 121 -8.40 11.65 14.55
CA LYS A 121 -8.41 10.82 15.76
C LYS A 121 -7.09 10.93 16.51
N GLU A 122 -5.98 10.91 15.79
CA GLU A 122 -4.63 11.06 16.35
C GLU A 122 -4.48 12.43 17.06
N GLU A 123 -4.92 13.51 16.43
CA GLU A 123 -4.92 14.85 17.05
C GLU A 123 -5.76 14.91 18.34
N LYS A 124 -6.94 14.26 18.34
CA LYS A 124 -7.80 14.18 19.54
C LYS A 124 -7.14 13.37 20.65
N ALA A 125 -6.47 12.27 20.30
CA ALA A 125 -5.75 11.43 21.25
C ALA A 125 -4.56 12.17 21.88
N GLN A 126 -3.78 12.89 21.08
CA GLN A 126 -2.66 13.73 21.54
C GLN A 126 -3.15 14.81 22.50
N LYS A 127 -4.18 15.59 22.12
CA LYS A 127 -4.78 16.62 23.00
C LYS A 127 -5.36 16.05 24.30
N ALA A 128 -5.85 14.81 24.28
CA ALA A 128 -6.35 14.15 25.48
C ALA A 128 -5.21 13.65 26.39
N GLN A 129 -4.07 13.28 25.82
CA GLN A 129 -2.87 12.86 26.56
C GLN A 129 -2.17 14.06 27.20
N GLU A 130 -1.97 15.15 26.45
CA GLU A 130 -1.39 16.41 26.97
C GLU A 130 -2.20 16.97 28.15
N LYS A 131 -3.54 16.91 28.08
CA LYS A 131 -4.43 17.33 29.19
C LYS A 131 -4.36 16.44 30.43
N LYS A 132 -3.91 15.18 30.28
CA LYS A 132 -3.70 14.26 31.41
C LYS A 132 -2.34 14.50 32.04
N GLU A 133 -1.32 14.73 31.24
CA GLU A 133 0.04 15.06 31.68
C GLU A 133 0.10 16.44 32.36
N SER A 134 -0.69 17.42 31.91
CA SER A 134 -0.76 18.75 32.52
C SER A 134 -1.57 18.82 33.83
N LYS A 135 -2.16 17.70 34.28
CA LYS A 135 -2.98 17.60 35.50
C LYS A 135 -2.33 16.73 36.60
N GLN A 136 -1.13 16.21 36.35
CA GLN A 136 -0.22 15.63 37.35
C GLN A 136 0.77 16.70 37.82
#